data_AF-A0A947BPA9-F1
#
_entry.id   AF-A0A947BPA9-F1
#
_cell.length_a   1.000
_cell.length_b   1.000
_cell.length_c   1.000
_cell.angle_alpha   90.00
_cell.angle_beta   90.00
_cell.angle_gamma   90.00
#
_symmetry.space_group_name_H-M   'P 1'
#
loop_
_entity.id
_entity.type
_entity.pdbx_description
1 polymer ?
#
loop_
_entity_poly.entity_id
_entity_poly.type
_entity_poly.pdbx_seq_one_letter_code
_entity_poly.pdbx_strand_id
1 'polypeptide(L)' 'MTETASTDSTIEDVQSSVDTRKIAINKVGIKDIKHPVKVSDRTEGEQHTIANFNMYV' A
#
# COMPACT_ATOMS: atom_id res chain seq x y z
N MET A 1 25.71 -6.32 31.16
CA MET A 1 25.11 -5.18 30.45
C MET A 1 24.65 -5.71 29.10
N THR A 2 23.41 -6.18 29.02
CA THR A 2 22.83 -6.71 27.78
C THR A 2 21.65 -5.81 27.45
N GLU A 3 21.84 -4.99 26.44
CA GLU A 3 20.88 -4.00 25.94
C GLU A 3 19.74 -4.75 25.24
N THR A 4 18.53 -4.63 25.79
CA THR A 4 17.32 -5.18 25.20
C THR A 4 16.88 -4.23 24.09
N ALA A 5 17.13 -4.61 22.83
CA ALA A 5 16.63 -3.85 21.69
C ALA A 5 15.10 -3.88 21.68
N SER A 6 14.50 -2.71 21.91
CA SER A 6 13.07 -2.46 21.78
C SER A 6 12.64 -2.69 20.33
N THR A 7 11.85 -3.73 20.08
CA THR A 7 11.23 -4.00 18.78
C THR A 7 10.16 -2.95 18.54
N ASP A 8 10.54 -1.88 17.85
CA ASP A 8 9.61 -0.93 17.27
C ASP A 8 8.77 -1.71 16.25
N SER A 9 7.47 -1.86 16.52
CA SER A 9 6.55 -2.64 15.69
C SER A 9 6.06 -1.85 14.46
N THR A 10 6.86 -0.90 14.01
CA THR A 10 6.62 -0.11 12.82
C THR A 10 7.09 -0.89 11.60
N ILE A 11 6.25 -0.93 10.57
CA ILE A 11 6.62 -1.55 9.30
C ILE A 11 7.78 -0.74 8.71
N GLU A 12 8.88 -1.41 8.41
CA GLU A 12 10.05 -0.81 7.77
C GLU A 12 9.70 -0.28 6.37
N ASP A 13 10.17 0.93 6.06
CA ASP A 13 10.06 1.50 4.71
C ASP A 13 11.12 0.91 3.76
N VAL A 14 10.85 -0.31 3.30
CA VAL A 14 11.72 -1.03 2.35
C VAL A 14 11.79 -0.36 0.98
N GLN A 15 10.80 0.47 0.61
CA GLN A 15 10.77 1.10 -0.72
C GLN A 15 11.72 2.30 -0.80
N SER A 16 11.92 3.01 0.32
CA SER A 16 12.91 4.09 0.41
C SER A 16 14.36 3.61 0.50
N SER A 17 14.57 2.32 0.79
CA SER A 17 15.89 1.73 1.02
C SER A 17 16.76 1.73 -0.24
N VAL A 18 18.05 2.01 -0.07
CA VAL A 18 19.05 1.99 -1.15
C VAL A 18 19.19 0.57 -1.69
N ASP A 19 18.98 0.40 -3.01
CA ASP A 19 19.22 -0.89 -3.65
C ASP A 19 20.71 -1.13 -3.92
N THR A 20 21.32 -2.04 -3.15
CA THR A 20 22.73 -2.44 -3.29
C THR A 20 22.97 -3.46 -4.41
N ARG A 21 21.91 -4.15 -4.87
CA ARG A 21 21.99 -5.21 -5.86
C ARG A 21 22.00 -4.67 -7.29
N LYS A 22 21.63 -3.41 -7.48
CA LYS A 22 21.51 -2.72 -8.77
C LYS A 22 20.50 -3.40 -9.71
N ILE A 23 19.39 -3.88 -9.14
CA ILE A 23 18.30 -4.51 -9.88
C ILE A 23 17.21 -3.46 -10.11
N ALA A 24 16.97 -3.12 -11.37
CA ALA A 24 15.92 -2.16 -11.72
C ALA A 24 14.55 -2.65 -11.25
N ILE A 25 13.79 -1.77 -10.62
CA ILE A 25 12.40 -2.03 -10.28
C ILE A 25 11.51 -1.47 -11.39
N ASN A 26 10.92 -2.38 -12.18
CA ASN A 26 10.08 -1.99 -13.31
C ASN A 26 8.67 -1.57 -12.90
N LYS A 27 8.19 -2.06 -11.74
CA LYS A 27 6.86 -1.76 -11.23
C LYS A 27 6.83 -1.86 -9.71
N VAL A 28 6.36 -0.82 -9.04
CA VAL A 28 6.14 -0.80 -7.57
C VAL A 28 4.73 -0.34 -7.25
N GLY A 29 4.24 -0.67 -6.05
CA GLY A 29 2.98 -0.14 -5.56
C GLY A 29 2.32 -1.02 -4.50
N ILE A 30 1.02 -0.86 -4.35
CA ILE A 30 0.18 -1.52 -3.35
C ILE A 30 -0.86 -2.40 -4.02
N LYS A 31 -1.29 -3.45 -3.33
CA LYS A 31 -2.33 -4.36 -3.81
C LYS A 31 -3.28 -4.73 -2.68
N ASP A 32 -4.48 -5.15 -3.06
CA ASP A 32 -5.51 -5.68 -2.17
C ASP A 32 -5.92 -4.70 -1.05
N ILE A 33 -5.95 -3.40 -1.36
CA ILE A 33 -6.36 -2.37 -0.41
C ILE A 33 -7.87 -2.15 -0.52
N LYS A 34 -8.59 -2.39 0.58
CA LYS A 34 -10.03 -2.09 0.70
C LYS A 34 -10.23 -0.64 1.08
N HIS A 35 -11.01 0.10 0.30
CA HIS A 35 -11.28 1.50 0.58
C HIS A 35 -12.73 1.90 0.21
N PRO A 36 -13.43 2.67 1.07
CA PRO A 36 -14.75 3.19 0.75
C PRO A 36 -14.71 4.10 -0.48
N VAL A 37 -15.68 3.93 -1.37
CA VAL A 37 -15.84 4.75 -2.55
C VAL A 37 -17.30 5.10 -2.77
N LYS A 38 -17.50 6.16 -3.55
CA LYS A 38 -18.78 6.53 -4.11
C LYS A 38 -18.72 6.36 -5.63
N VAL A 39 -19.71 5.68 -6.20
CA VAL A 39 -19.80 5.39 -7.63
C VAL A 39 -21.08 6.02 -8.17
N SER A 40 -21.01 6.70 -9.31
CA SER A 40 -22.22 7.17 -9.98
C SER A 40 -22.89 6.01 -10.70
N ASP A 41 -24.15 5.75 -10.34
CA ASP A 41 -25.03 4.78 -10.96
C ASP A 41 -25.92 5.50 -11.99
N ARG A 42 -26.06 4.89 -13.17
CA ARG A 42 -26.87 5.43 -14.27
C ARG A 42 -28.36 5.48 -13.96
N THR A 43 -28.87 4.63 -13.07
CA THR A 43 -30.29 4.56 -12.70
C THR A 43 -30.57 5.07 -11.29
N GLU A 44 -29.64 4.86 -10.35
CA GLU A 44 -29.85 5.15 -8.93
C GLU A 44 -29.05 6.36 -8.41
N GLY A 45 -28.32 7.07 -9.27
CA GLY A 45 -27.60 8.28 -8.91
C GLY A 45 -26.22 8.01 -8.32
N GLU A 46 -26.09 7.89 -7.00
CA GLU A 46 -24.81 7.65 -6.31
C GLU A 46 -24.91 6.45 -5.36
N GLN A 47 -23.97 5.51 -5.47
CA GLN A 47 -23.88 4.32 -4.64
C GLN A 47 -22.63 4.35 -3.75
N HIS A 48 -22.78 4.03 -2.46
CA HIS A 48 -21.68 3.85 -1.52
C HIS A 48 -21.28 2.37 -1.43
N THR A 49 -20.00 2.07 -1.60
CA THR A 49 -19.49 0.69 -1.53
C THR A 49 -18.03 0.64 -1.07
N ILE A 50 -17.48 -0.56 -0.86
CA ILE A 50 -16.06 -0.80 -0.58
C ILE A 50 -15.41 -1.40 -1.83
N ALA A 51 -14.44 -0.72 -2.40
CA ALA A 51 -13.67 -1.21 -3.54
C ALA A 51 -12.33 -1.81 -3.09
N ASN A 52 -11.79 -2.72 -3.91
CA ASN A 52 -10.44 -3.25 -3.76
C ASN A 52 -9.52 -2.57 -4.78
N PHE A 53 -8.41 -2.03 -4.31
CA PHE A 53 -7.47 -1.24 -5.11
C PHE A 53 -6.13 -1.96 -5.27
N ASN A 54 -5.66 -1.95 -6.51
CA ASN A 54 -4.30 -2.29 -6.89
C ASN A 54 -3.73 -1.08 -7.63
N MET A 55 -2.66 -0.49 -7.09
CA MET A 55 -2.06 0.74 -7.62
C MET A 55 -0.58 0.49 -7.87
N TYR A 56 -0.10 0.90 -9.03
CA TYR A 56 1.28 0.67 -9.43
C TYR A 56 1.81 1.80 -10.32
N VAL A 57 3.13 1.99 -10.32
CA VAL A 57 3.89 2.84 -11.26
C VAL A 57 5.01 2.04 -11.89
#